data_AF-A0A0M2WP56-F1
#
_entry.id   AF-A0A0M2WP56-F1
#
_cell.length_a   1.000
_cell.length_b   1.000
_cell.length_c   1.000
_cell.angle_alpha   90.00
_cell.angle_beta   90.00
_cell.angle_gamma   90.00
#
_symmetry.space_group_name_H-M   'P 1'
#
loop_
_entity.id
_entity.type
_entity.pdbx_description
1 polymer ?
#
loop_
_entity_poly.entity_id
_entity_poly.type
_entity_poly.pdbx_seq_one_letter_code
_entity_poly.pdbx_strand_id
1 'polypeptide(L)'
;MAGLLTQTIANLLAAQQQIAALGGLPPAAQQIQAGCNALIQPMVTQTRALQQSVAAFVQTATPQLAQVQSMLSAQAPLPDIKAAMSALQQQARQLQGAANGTAGTLTAQTAQLMGYFNQLAGVKAGLQSQVTSLQGQLGDAQSELDAAQKRYYYLLALGPFGLVGLAVALGLYLKWKSDVSDLQGQIAGLNGQIGAFNGMKAACQQLGTDCQSLAASISGVRNAVNFLVSDLLEVSGDLDAGDATVVIALMATAASTELATLGTDAA
;
A
#
# COMPACT_ATOMS: atom_id res chain seq x y z
N MET A 1 -11.24 -1.99 -22.03
CA MET A 1 -11.20 -2.12 -20.56
C MET A 1 -9.81 -1.72 -20.12
N ALA A 2 -9.64 -0.98 -19.02
CA ALA A 2 -8.30 -0.72 -18.48
C ALA A 2 -7.69 -2.06 -18.03
N GLY A 3 -6.41 -2.32 -18.30
CA GLY A 3 -5.79 -3.58 -17.89
C GLY A 3 -5.51 -3.62 -16.38
N LEU A 4 -5.09 -4.80 -15.92
CA LEU A 4 -5.04 -5.15 -14.49
C LEU A 4 -4.04 -4.29 -13.71
N LEU A 5 -2.91 -3.92 -14.35
CA LEU A 5 -1.92 -3.04 -13.73
C LEU A 5 -2.44 -1.60 -13.63
N THR A 6 -3.14 -1.10 -14.64
CA THR A 6 -3.74 0.25 -14.59
C THR A 6 -4.77 0.37 -13.47
N GLN A 7 -5.63 -0.64 -13.30
CA GLN A 7 -6.62 -0.64 -12.23
C GLN A 7 -5.99 -0.69 -10.84
N THR A 8 -4.97 -1.54 -10.64
CA THR A 8 -4.29 -1.65 -9.35
C THR A 8 -3.51 -0.38 -8.99
N ILE A 9 -2.91 0.30 -9.96
CA ILE A 9 -2.31 1.64 -9.77
C ILE A 9 -3.38 2.65 -9.33
N ALA A 10 -4.54 2.66 -9.98
CA ALA A 10 -5.62 3.59 -9.63
C ALA A 10 -6.10 3.37 -8.19
N ASN A 11 -6.26 2.11 -7.78
CA ASN A 11 -6.64 1.75 -6.41
C ASN A 11 -5.59 2.23 -5.40
N LEU A 12 -4.29 2.00 -5.65
CA LEU A 12 -3.22 2.49 -4.78
C LEU A 12 -3.19 4.01 -4.63
N LEU A 13 -3.41 4.75 -5.72
CA LEU A 13 -3.46 6.21 -5.68
C LEU A 13 -4.70 6.71 -4.92
N ALA A 14 -5.84 6.04 -5.06
CA ALA A 14 -7.04 6.34 -4.28
C ALA A 14 -6.82 6.08 -2.78
N ALA A 15 -6.22 4.95 -2.43
CA ALA A 15 -5.85 4.62 -1.05
C ALA A 15 -4.85 5.65 -0.49
N GLN A 16 -3.88 6.09 -1.28
CA GLN A 16 -2.94 7.15 -0.89
C GLN A 16 -3.66 8.46 -0.56
N GLN A 17 -4.58 8.91 -1.43
CA GLN A 17 -5.34 10.13 -1.20
C GLN A 17 -6.21 10.02 0.05
N GLN A 18 -6.87 8.88 0.25
CA GLN A 18 -7.67 8.63 1.43
C GLN A 18 -6.83 8.68 2.71
N ILE A 19 -5.66 8.05 2.70
CA ILE A 19 -4.72 8.07 3.84
C ILE A 19 -4.23 9.50 4.08
N ALA A 20 -3.86 10.25 3.04
CA ALA A 20 -3.37 11.62 3.16
C ALA A 20 -4.42 12.63 3.65
N ALA A 21 -5.71 12.40 3.35
CA ALA A 21 -6.80 13.26 3.77
C ALA A 21 -7.16 13.14 5.26
N LEU A 22 -6.64 12.13 5.97
CA LEU A 22 -6.90 11.94 7.39
C LEU A 22 -6.17 12.98 8.23
N GLY A 23 -6.94 13.81 8.94
CA GLY A 23 -6.48 14.77 9.92
C GLY A 23 -6.74 14.33 11.36
N GLY A 24 -6.17 15.04 12.33
CA GLY A 24 -6.39 14.77 13.76
C GLY A 24 -5.73 13.49 14.27
N LEU A 25 -4.76 12.96 13.52
CA LEU A 25 -4.02 11.76 13.90
C LEU A 25 -2.99 12.07 15.00
N PRO A 26 -2.74 11.14 15.95
CA PRO A 26 -1.65 11.29 16.90
C PRO A 26 -0.27 11.25 16.20
N PRO A 27 0.80 11.81 16.80
CA PRO A 27 2.11 11.93 16.15
C PRO A 27 2.68 10.62 15.58
N ALA A 28 2.54 9.51 16.32
CA ALA A 28 3.01 8.20 15.86
C ALA A 28 2.23 7.71 14.62
N ALA A 29 0.93 7.99 14.55
CA ALA A 29 0.12 7.68 13.38
C ALA A 29 0.46 8.59 12.18
N GLN A 30 0.80 9.86 12.41
CA GLN A 30 1.28 10.76 11.35
C GLN A 30 2.59 10.27 10.73
N GLN A 31 3.50 9.72 11.54
CA GLN A 31 4.73 9.11 11.01
C GLN A 31 4.44 7.91 10.12
N ILE A 32 3.50 7.05 10.53
CA ILE A 32 3.07 5.91 9.72
C ILE A 32 2.39 6.39 8.42
N GLN A 33 1.54 7.42 8.49
CA GLN A 33 0.89 8.03 7.34
C GLN A 33 1.91 8.53 6.32
N ALA A 34 2.93 9.25 6.79
CA ALA A 34 4.04 9.74 5.96
C ALA A 34 4.85 8.58 5.35
N GLY A 35 5.15 7.55 6.14
CA GLY A 35 5.83 6.34 5.67
C GLY A 35 5.08 5.60 4.57
N CYS A 36 3.76 5.39 4.75
CA CYS A 36 2.90 4.81 3.72
C CYS A 36 2.93 5.65 2.43
N ASN A 37 2.76 6.97 2.54
CA ASN A 37 2.76 7.87 1.40
C ASN A 37 4.10 7.87 0.65
N ALA A 38 5.22 7.77 1.38
CA ALA A 38 6.56 7.70 0.81
C ALA A 38 6.83 6.39 0.05
N LEU A 39 6.15 5.28 0.41
CA LEU A 39 6.30 3.98 -0.25
C LEU A 39 5.40 3.82 -1.48
N ILE A 40 4.20 4.39 -1.48
CA ILE A 40 3.25 4.22 -2.58
C ILE A 40 3.77 4.84 -3.88
N GLN A 41 4.42 6.01 -3.85
CA GLN A 41 4.92 6.67 -5.07
C GLN A 41 6.01 5.86 -5.80
N PRO A 42 7.02 5.32 -5.11
CA PRO A 42 7.94 4.35 -5.69
C PRO A 42 7.24 3.12 -6.30
N MET A 43 6.26 2.53 -5.60
CA MET A 43 5.51 1.36 -6.11
C MET A 43 4.79 1.69 -7.42
N VAL A 44 4.10 2.83 -7.48
CA VAL A 44 3.39 3.30 -8.68
C VAL A 44 4.36 3.57 -9.82
N THR A 45 5.48 4.25 -9.54
CA THR A 45 6.49 4.58 -10.56
C THR A 45 7.10 3.33 -11.18
N GLN A 46 7.47 2.35 -10.35
CA GLN A 46 8.03 1.08 -10.80
C GLN A 46 7.02 0.25 -11.60
N THR A 47 5.76 0.21 -11.15
CA THR A 47 4.70 -0.50 -11.87
C THR A 47 4.46 0.14 -13.24
N ARG A 48 4.45 1.47 -13.34
CA ARG A 48 4.34 2.18 -14.63
C ARG A 48 5.54 1.92 -15.54
N ALA A 49 6.75 1.88 -14.98
CA ALA A 49 7.95 1.53 -15.75
C ALA A 49 7.86 0.10 -16.33
N LEU A 50 7.33 -0.85 -15.56
CA LEU A 50 7.04 -2.19 -16.04
C LEU A 50 5.99 -2.19 -17.16
N GLN A 51 4.87 -1.48 -16.99
CA GLN A 51 3.85 -1.34 -18.04
C GLN A 51 4.45 -0.78 -19.34
N GLN A 52 5.28 0.26 -19.26
CA GLN A 52 5.96 0.85 -20.41
C GLN A 52 6.93 -0.14 -21.07
N SER A 53 7.68 -0.91 -20.26
CA SER A 53 8.61 -1.92 -20.76
C SER A 53 7.87 -3.04 -21.50
N VAL A 54 6.75 -3.50 -20.95
CA VAL A 54 5.89 -4.50 -21.60
C VAL A 54 5.31 -3.93 -22.90
N ALA A 55 4.75 -2.71 -22.88
CA ALA A 55 4.16 -2.11 -24.07
C ALA A 55 5.19 -1.89 -25.20
N ALA A 56 6.39 -1.41 -24.87
CA ALA A 56 7.48 -1.23 -25.83
C ALA A 56 7.94 -2.57 -26.43
N PHE A 57 8.03 -3.62 -25.59
CA PHE A 57 8.33 -4.95 -26.06
C PHE A 57 7.24 -5.49 -26.98
N VAL A 58 5.95 -5.37 -26.61
CA VAL A 58 4.82 -5.80 -27.46
C VAL A 58 4.83 -5.12 -28.83
N GLN A 59 5.08 -3.80 -28.85
CA GLN A 59 5.16 -3.02 -30.10
C GLN A 59 6.31 -3.47 -31.01
N THR A 60 7.42 -3.94 -30.44
CA THR A 60 8.60 -4.37 -31.19
C THR A 60 8.54 -5.84 -31.60
N ALA A 61 8.09 -6.70 -30.70
CA ALA A 61 8.05 -8.14 -30.87
C ALA A 61 6.97 -8.60 -31.87
N THR A 62 5.82 -7.92 -31.90
CA THR A 62 4.71 -8.26 -32.81
C THR A 62 5.14 -8.23 -34.28
N PRO A 63 5.70 -7.12 -34.82
CA PRO A 63 6.17 -7.10 -36.21
C PRO A 63 7.35 -8.03 -36.46
N GLN A 64 8.22 -8.27 -35.47
CA GLN A 64 9.33 -9.21 -35.59
C GLN A 64 8.85 -10.66 -35.75
N LEU A 65 7.83 -11.07 -34.99
CA LEU A 65 7.22 -12.39 -35.13
C LEU A 65 6.52 -12.55 -36.48
N ALA A 66 5.81 -11.51 -36.95
CA ALA A 66 5.21 -11.52 -38.27
C ALA A 66 6.29 -11.63 -39.38
N GLN A 67 7.43 -10.95 -39.21
CA GLN A 67 8.57 -11.08 -40.11
C GLN A 67 9.11 -12.52 -40.12
N VAL A 68 9.31 -13.15 -38.95
CA VAL A 68 9.74 -14.55 -38.86
C VAL A 68 8.75 -15.49 -39.57
N GLN A 69 7.45 -15.31 -39.39
CA GLN A 69 6.42 -16.09 -40.07
C GLN A 69 6.46 -15.92 -41.60
N SER A 70 6.70 -14.70 -42.09
CA SER A 70 6.86 -14.45 -43.52
C SER A 70 8.13 -15.07 -44.09
N MET A 71 9.24 -15.03 -43.35
CA MET A 71 10.50 -15.69 -43.72
C MET A 71 10.34 -17.22 -43.80
N LEU A 72 9.60 -17.81 -42.85
CA LEU A 72 9.26 -19.23 -42.90
C LEU A 72 8.42 -19.58 -44.14
N SER A 73 7.39 -18.77 -44.42
CA SER A 73 6.51 -18.96 -45.58
C SER A 73 7.26 -18.83 -46.92
N ALA A 74 8.24 -17.91 -46.96
CA ALA A 74 9.11 -17.69 -48.11
C ALA A 74 10.31 -18.66 -48.19
N GLN A 75 10.42 -19.62 -47.27
CA GLN A 75 11.53 -20.57 -47.20
C GLN A 75 12.90 -19.88 -47.16
N ALA A 76 12.99 -18.77 -46.41
CA ALA A 76 14.23 -18.04 -46.20
C ALA A 76 15.31 -18.94 -45.56
N PRO A 77 16.60 -18.62 -45.76
CA PRO A 77 17.68 -19.38 -45.16
C PRO A 77 17.53 -19.48 -43.63
N LEU A 78 17.67 -20.69 -43.09
CA LEU A 78 17.59 -20.95 -41.66
C LEU A 78 18.48 -20.02 -40.80
N PRO A 79 19.73 -19.66 -41.20
CA PRO A 79 20.55 -18.72 -40.44
C PRO A 79 19.91 -17.35 -40.23
N ASP A 80 19.17 -16.84 -41.23
CA ASP A 80 18.51 -15.53 -41.14
C ASP A 80 17.31 -15.59 -40.18
N ILE A 81 16.57 -16.70 -40.21
CA ILE A 81 15.47 -16.97 -39.28
C ILE A 81 16.00 -17.09 -37.84
N LYS A 82 17.12 -17.81 -37.64
CA LYS A 82 17.80 -17.93 -36.34
C LYS A 82 18.23 -16.57 -35.81
N ALA A 83 18.79 -15.71 -36.67
CA ALA A 83 19.22 -14.37 -36.29
C ALA A 83 18.05 -13.48 -35.82
N ALA A 84 16.92 -13.49 -36.56
CA ALA A 84 15.72 -12.77 -36.19
C ALA A 84 15.14 -13.25 -34.84
N MET A 85 15.09 -14.57 -34.62
CA MET A 85 14.64 -15.16 -33.35
C MET A 85 15.58 -14.84 -32.17
N SER A 86 16.90 -14.82 -32.39
CA SER A 86 17.86 -14.49 -31.34
C SER A 86 17.72 -13.05 -30.84
N ALA A 87 17.45 -12.10 -31.73
CA ALA A 87 17.17 -10.72 -31.35
C ALA A 87 15.92 -10.61 -30.46
N LEU A 88 14.86 -11.34 -30.80
CA LEU A 88 13.61 -11.38 -30.03
C LEU A 88 13.83 -12.01 -28.63
N GLN A 89 14.60 -13.11 -28.56
CA GLN A 89 14.98 -13.74 -27.29
C GLN A 89 15.73 -12.78 -26.36
N GLN A 90 16.66 -11.99 -26.91
CA GLN A 90 17.42 -11.02 -26.12
C GLN A 90 16.50 -9.95 -25.52
N GLN A 91 15.55 -9.43 -26.30
CA GLN A 91 14.57 -8.46 -25.81
C GLN A 91 13.65 -9.07 -24.74
N ALA A 92 13.19 -10.31 -24.94
CA ALA A 92 12.36 -11.02 -23.98
C ALA A 92 13.09 -11.25 -22.63
N ARG A 93 14.38 -11.61 -22.66
CA ARG A 93 15.22 -11.71 -21.45
C ARG A 93 15.40 -10.39 -20.72
N GLN A 94 15.51 -9.27 -21.44
CA GLN A 94 15.56 -7.94 -20.81
C GLN A 94 14.25 -7.62 -20.09
N LEU A 95 13.11 -7.90 -20.73
CA LEU A 95 11.79 -7.73 -20.11
C LEU A 95 11.62 -8.64 -18.88
N GLN A 96 12.09 -9.89 -18.96
CA GLN A 96 12.09 -10.82 -17.83
C GLN A 96 12.89 -10.27 -16.64
N GLY A 97 14.08 -9.70 -16.90
CA GLY A 97 14.87 -9.02 -15.88
C GLY A 97 14.12 -7.86 -15.23
N ALA A 98 13.46 -7.02 -16.03
CA ALA A 98 12.65 -5.89 -15.54
C ALA A 98 11.45 -6.36 -14.69
N ALA A 99 10.73 -7.39 -15.13
CA ALA A 99 9.60 -7.97 -14.42
C ALA A 99 10.03 -8.59 -13.06
N ASN A 100 11.12 -9.36 -13.05
CA ASN A 100 11.68 -9.96 -11.84
C ASN A 100 12.17 -8.89 -10.85
N GLY A 101 12.88 -7.87 -11.32
CA GLY A 101 13.36 -6.76 -10.49
C GLY A 101 12.22 -5.96 -9.87
N THR A 102 11.18 -5.69 -10.66
CA THR A 102 9.98 -4.98 -10.19
C THR A 102 9.24 -5.81 -9.13
N ALA A 103 9.02 -7.10 -9.38
CA ALA A 103 8.39 -8.01 -8.41
C ALA A 103 9.16 -8.08 -7.08
N GLY A 104 10.50 -8.19 -7.14
CA GLY A 104 11.35 -8.20 -5.95
C GLY A 104 11.26 -6.90 -5.15
N THR A 105 11.30 -5.76 -5.84
CA THR A 105 11.24 -4.44 -5.18
C THR A 105 9.88 -4.19 -4.54
N LEU A 106 8.78 -4.53 -5.21
CA LEU A 106 7.44 -4.41 -4.63
C LEU A 106 7.24 -5.34 -3.44
N THR A 107 7.83 -6.54 -3.46
CA THR A 107 7.75 -7.46 -2.31
C THR A 107 8.40 -6.83 -1.08
N ALA A 108 9.57 -6.21 -1.24
CA ALA A 108 10.25 -5.50 -0.17
C ALA A 108 9.45 -4.28 0.35
N GLN A 109 8.89 -3.47 -0.56
CA GLN A 109 8.06 -2.31 -0.20
C GLN A 109 6.76 -2.74 0.50
N THR A 110 6.13 -3.83 0.05
CA THR A 110 4.95 -4.40 0.70
C THR A 110 5.26 -4.90 2.10
N ALA A 111 6.42 -5.54 2.30
CA ALA A 111 6.87 -5.95 3.63
C ALA A 111 7.09 -4.75 4.57
N GLN A 112 7.64 -3.65 4.06
CA GLN A 112 7.79 -2.40 4.81
C GLN A 112 6.42 -1.79 5.20
N LEU A 113 5.45 -1.77 4.28
CA LEU A 113 4.07 -1.35 4.57
C LEU A 113 3.42 -2.19 5.67
N MET A 114 3.57 -3.52 5.61
CA MET A 114 3.08 -4.41 6.68
C MET A 114 3.75 -4.13 8.02
N GLY A 115 5.04 -3.75 8.01
CA GLY A 115 5.74 -3.26 9.20
C GLY A 115 5.07 -2.05 9.83
N TYR A 116 4.68 -1.06 9.03
CA TYR A 116 3.91 0.09 9.50
C TYR A 116 2.53 -0.29 10.05
N PHE A 117 1.85 -1.26 9.43
CA PHE A 117 0.54 -1.71 9.92
C PHE A 117 0.65 -2.41 11.28
N ASN A 118 1.73 -3.15 11.52
CA ASN A 118 1.98 -3.75 12.83
C ASN A 118 2.24 -2.68 13.91
N GLN A 119 2.87 -1.55 13.55
CA GLN A 119 3.09 -0.44 14.48
C GLN A 119 1.77 0.24 14.90
N LEU A 120 0.73 0.24 14.06
CA LEU A 120 -0.58 0.79 14.41
C LEU A 120 -1.17 0.11 15.65
N ALA A 121 -0.93 -1.20 15.86
CA ALA A 121 -1.41 -1.88 17.07
C ALA A 121 -0.81 -1.28 18.35
N GLY A 122 0.48 -0.91 18.31
CA GLY A 122 1.16 -0.21 19.40
C GLY A 122 0.59 1.18 19.66
N VAL A 123 0.31 1.94 18.58
CA VAL A 123 -0.34 3.26 18.70
C VAL A 123 -1.71 3.16 19.36
N LYS A 124 -2.51 2.16 18.97
CA LYS A 124 -3.82 1.91 19.58
C LYS A 124 -3.71 1.64 21.08
N ALA A 125 -2.79 0.76 21.47
CA ALA A 125 -2.57 0.43 22.89
C ALA A 125 -2.14 1.68 23.69
N GLY A 126 -1.26 2.51 23.12
CA GLY A 126 -0.85 3.79 23.72
C GLY A 126 -2.01 4.76 23.94
N LEU A 127 -2.86 4.96 22.93
CA LEU A 127 -4.06 5.81 23.05
C LEU A 127 -5.03 5.28 24.11
N GLN A 128 -5.28 3.97 24.15
CA GLN A 128 -6.16 3.36 25.14
C GLN A 128 -5.61 3.56 26.56
N SER A 129 -4.31 3.37 26.76
CA SER A 129 -3.67 3.60 28.06
C SER A 129 -3.79 5.06 28.51
N GLN A 130 -3.66 6.03 27.59
CA GLN A 130 -3.83 7.45 27.91
C GLN A 130 -5.27 7.76 28.32
N VAL A 131 -6.26 7.22 27.61
CA VAL A 131 -7.68 7.39 27.97
C VAL A 131 -7.96 6.82 29.35
N THR A 132 -7.51 5.59 29.65
CA THR A 132 -7.71 4.99 30.98
C THR A 132 -7.06 5.82 32.08
N SER A 133 -5.84 6.32 31.85
CA SER A 133 -5.15 7.20 32.81
C SER A 133 -5.94 8.48 33.09
N LEU A 134 -6.43 9.16 32.05
CA LEU A 134 -7.20 10.39 32.22
C LEU A 134 -8.57 10.15 32.84
N GLN A 135 -9.21 9.02 32.56
CA GLN A 135 -10.45 8.62 33.23
C GLN A 135 -10.25 8.40 34.73
N GLY A 136 -9.11 7.81 35.14
CA GLY A 136 -8.73 7.70 36.55
C GLY A 136 -8.57 9.06 37.20
N GLN A 137 -7.78 9.95 36.59
CA GLN A 137 -7.57 11.32 37.08
C GLN A 137 -8.87 12.12 37.16
N LEU A 138 -9.78 11.93 36.20
CA LEU A 138 -11.11 12.53 36.21
C LEU A 138 -11.94 12.05 37.40
N GLY A 139 -11.93 10.74 37.69
CA GLY A 139 -12.63 10.18 38.84
C GLY A 139 -12.11 10.72 40.18
N ASP A 140 -10.79 10.86 40.30
CA ASP A 140 -10.15 11.46 41.48
C ASP A 140 -10.54 12.94 41.62
N ALA A 141 -10.45 13.72 40.54
CA ALA A 141 -10.82 15.14 40.53
C ALA A 141 -12.32 15.36 40.83
N GLN A 142 -13.20 14.48 40.35
CA GLN A 142 -14.63 14.51 40.68
C GLN A 142 -14.89 14.20 42.15
N SER A 143 -14.14 13.27 42.74
CA SER A 143 -14.24 12.94 44.16
C SER A 143 -13.78 14.10 45.04
N GLU A 144 -12.68 14.76 44.67
CA GLU A 144 -12.18 15.96 45.33
C GLU A 144 -13.13 17.16 45.18
N LEU A 145 -13.76 17.31 44.01
CA LEU A 145 -14.79 18.32 43.77
C LEU A 145 -16.00 18.13 44.71
N ASP A 146 -16.51 16.91 44.84
CA ASP A 146 -17.62 16.59 45.75
C ASP A 146 -17.24 16.83 47.22
N ALA A 147 -16.02 16.46 47.62
CA ALA A 147 -15.51 16.73 48.96
C ALA A 147 -15.39 18.25 49.24
N ALA A 148 -14.86 19.02 48.28
CA ALA A 148 -14.77 20.48 48.37
C ALA A 148 -16.17 21.13 48.43
N GLN A 149 -17.12 20.63 47.64
CA GLN A 149 -18.50 21.10 47.65
C GLN A 149 -19.19 20.85 48.99
N LYS A 150 -19.04 19.65 49.57
CA LYS A 150 -19.55 19.32 50.91
C LYS A 150 -18.96 20.23 51.99
N ARG A 151 -17.63 20.46 51.95
CA ARG A 151 -16.95 21.38 52.87
C ARG A 151 -17.46 22.81 52.73
N TYR A 152 -17.64 23.28 51.50
CA TYR A 152 -18.20 24.60 51.22
C TYR A 152 -19.61 24.76 51.82
N TYR A 153 -20.52 23.81 51.60
CA TYR A 153 -21.86 23.86 52.19
C TYR A 153 -21.87 23.77 53.71
N TYR A 154 -21.00 22.94 54.29
CA TYR A 154 -20.86 22.84 55.74
C TYR A 154 -20.40 24.16 56.37
N LEU A 155 -19.38 24.81 55.78
CA LEU A 155 -18.88 26.10 56.22
C LEU A 155 -19.90 27.22 56.02
N LEU A 156 -20.72 27.14 54.96
CA LEU A 156 -21.82 28.07 54.73
C LEU A 156 -22.90 27.93 55.82
N ALA A 157 -23.21 26.70 56.23
CA ALA A 157 -24.19 26.42 57.29
C ALA A 157 -23.73 26.89 58.69
N LEU A 158 -22.42 26.99 58.92
CA LEU A 158 -21.83 27.54 60.15
C LEU A 158 -21.98 29.06 60.30
N GLY A 159 -22.48 29.76 59.27
CA GLY A 159 -22.74 31.20 59.31
C GLY A 159 -21.48 32.04 59.58
N PRO A 160 -21.49 33.01 60.51
CA PRO A 160 -20.36 33.92 60.73
C PRO A 160 -19.09 33.19 61.20
N PHE A 161 -19.21 32.04 61.85
CA PHE A 161 -18.07 31.25 62.33
C PHE A 161 -17.35 30.47 61.21
N GLY A 162 -17.98 30.30 60.03
CA GLY A 162 -17.42 29.57 58.89
C GLY A 162 -16.68 30.44 57.86
N LEU A 163 -16.80 31.77 57.94
CA LEU A 163 -16.39 32.70 56.88
C LEU A 163 -14.91 32.60 56.49
N VAL A 164 -14.01 32.38 57.47
CA VAL A 164 -12.56 32.26 57.22
C VAL A 164 -12.25 30.98 56.41
N GLY A 165 -12.94 29.88 56.70
CA GLY A 165 -12.79 28.63 55.95
C GLY A 165 -13.48 28.67 54.59
N LEU A 166 -14.55 29.47 54.46
CA LEU A 166 -15.42 29.47 53.27
C LEU A 166 -14.70 29.98 52.02
N ALA A 167 -13.83 30.98 52.15
CA ALA A 167 -13.01 31.48 51.04
C ALA A 167 -12.05 30.39 50.51
N VAL A 168 -11.43 29.63 51.42
CA VAL A 168 -10.54 28.51 51.06
C VAL A 168 -11.34 27.38 50.40
N ALA A 169 -12.50 27.03 50.94
CA ALA A 169 -13.37 26.00 50.37
C ALA A 169 -13.88 26.38 48.98
N LEU A 170 -14.24 27.64 48.76
CA LEU A 170 -14.65 28.15 47.44
C LEU A 170 -13.49 28.08 46.44
N GLY A 171 -12.27 28.46 46.85
CA GLY A 171 -11.08 28.37 46.02
C GLY A 171 -10.78 26.93 45.58
N LEU A 172 -10.85 25.97 46.50
CA LEU A 172 -10.68 24.55 46.19
C LEU A 172 -11.78 24.03 45.25
N TYR A 173 -13.04 24.40 45.50
CA TYR A 173 -14.15 24.02 44.64
C TYR A 173 -13.97 24.54 43.20
N LEU A 174 -13.59 25.81 43.02
CA LEU A 174 -13.35 26.40 41.70
C LEU A 174 -12.18 25.71 40.98
N LYS A 175 -11.10 25.42 41.71
CA LYS A 175 -9.94 24.69 41.17
C LYS A 175 -10.36 23.32 40.65
N TRP A 176 -10.96 22.49 41.49
CA TRP A 176 -11.36 21.13 41.10
C TRP A 176 -12.40 21.12 39.98
N LYS A 177 -13.28 22.13 39.94
CA LYS A 177 -14.23 22.29 38.84
C LYS A 177 -13.51 22.59 37.51
N SER A 178 -12.47 23.42 37.55
CA SER A 178 -11.60 23.68 36.39
C SER A 178 -10.89 22.40 35.96
N ASP A 179 -10.24 21.71 36.91
CA ASP A 179 -9.48 20.48 36.64
C ASP A 179 -10.38 19.40 36.00
N VAL A 180 -11.60 19.21 36.51
CA VAL A 180 -12.59 18.30 35.90
C VAL A 180 -12.93 18.73 34.47
N SER A 181 -13.19 20.01 34.24
CA SER A 181 -13.49 20.53 32.90
C SER A 181 -12.33 20.31 31.92
N ASP A 182 -11.10 20.55 32.35
CA ASP A 182 -9.90 20.39 31.53
C ASP A 182 -9.65 18.91 31.21
N LEU A 183 -9.82 18.02 32.18
CA LEU A 183 -9.72 16.57 31.98
C LEU A 183 -10.81 16.04 31.03
N GLN A 184 -12.05 16.53 31.15
CA GLN A 184 -13.12 16.20 30.19
C GLN A 184 -12.77 16.64 28.77
N GLY A 185 -12.21 17.85 28.62
CA GLY A 185 -11.73 18.36 27.33
C GLY A 185 -10.63 17.49 26.73
N GLN A 186 -9.64 17.07 27.54
CA GLN A 186 -8.56 16.18 27.11
C GLN A 186 -9.09 14.80 26.67
N ILE A 187 -10.02 14.22 27.44
CA ILE A 187 -10.65 12.93 27.09
C ILE A 187 -11.44 13.07 25.77
N ALA A 188 -12.20 14.15 25.60
CA ALA A 188 -12.93 14.40 24.35
C ALA A 188 -11.97 14.52 23.15
N GLY A 189 -10.87 15.25 23.31
CA GLY A 189 -9.82 15.37 22.28
C GLY A 189 -9.19 14.02 21.92
N LEU A 190 -8.85 13.19 22.91
CA LEU A 190 -8.30 11.85 22.68
C LEU A 190 -9.29 10.90 22.02
N ASN A 191 -10.58 10.97 22.38
CA ASN A 191 -11.61 10.20 21.69
C ASN A 191 -11.72 10.61 20.21
N GLY A 192 -11.57 11.91 19.91
CA GLY A 192 -11.44 12.40 18.54
C GLY A 192 -10.24 11.79 17.80
N GLN A 193 -9.06 11.76 18.44
CA GLN A 193 -7.87 11.12 17.88
C GLN A 193 -8.04 9.62 17.65
N ILE A 194 -8.73 8.91 18.56
CA ILE A 194 -9.07 7.49 18.40
C ILE A 194 -10.00 7.29 17.20
N GLY A 195 -10.98 8.17 17.01
CA GLY A 195 -11.84 8.17 15.83
C GLY A 195 -11.05 8.31 14.53
N ALA A 196 -10.17 9.32 14.45
CA ALA A 196 -9.28 9.52 13.30
C ALA A 196 -8.35 8.33 13.06
N PHE A 197 -7.77 7.79 14.14
CA PHE A 197 -6.91 6.61 14.11
C PHE A 197 -7.64 5.37 13.56
N ASN A 198 -8.90 5.15 13.94
CA ASN A 198 -9.69 4.03 13.39
C ASN A 198 -9.94 4.20 11.89
N GLY A 199 -10.18 5.43 11.42
CA GLY A 199 -10.23 5.75 9.99
C GLY A 199 -8.93 5.41 9.27
N MET A 200 -7.79 5.76 9.87
CA MET A 200 -6.48 5.40 9.34
C MET A 200 -6.26 3.90 9.28
N LYS A 201 -6.63 3.17 10.32
CA LYS A 201 -6.51 1.71 10.35
C LYS A 201 -7.30 1.07 9.21
N ALA A 202 -8.53 1.53 8.97
CA ALA A 202 -9.35 1.02 7.87
C ALA A 202 -8.73 1.32 6.50
N ALA A 203 -8.25 2.55 6.30
CA ALA A 203 -7.56 2.92 5.06
C ALA A 203 -6.27 2.11 4.83
N CYS A 204 -5.50 1.85 5.88
CA CYS A 204 -4.33 0.98 5.83
C CYS A 204 -4.68 -0.49 5.49
N GLN A 205 -5.79 -1.01 6.01
CA GLN A 205 -6.26 -2.35 5.65
C GLN A 205 -6.63 -2.43 4.17
N GLN A 206 -7.33 -1.42 3.65
CA GLN A 206 -7.64 -1.33 2.22
C GLN A 206 -6.37 -1.25 1.38
N LEU A 207 -5.41 -0.40 1.76
CA LEU A 207 -4.10 -0.31 1.11
C LEU A 207 -3.39 -1.68 1.08
N GLY A 208 -3.45 -2.45 2.17
CA GLY A 208 -2.90 -3.81 2.21
C GLY A 208 -3.51 -4.74 1.15
N THR A 209 -4.83 -4.70 0.98
CA THR A 209 -5.55 -5.44 -0.07
C THR A 209 -5.16 -4.98 -1.48
N ASP A 210 -5.01 -3.66 -1.68
CA ASP A 210 -4.61 -3.09 -2.96
C ASP A 210 -3.17 -3.48 -3.32
N CYS A 211 -2.25 -3.51 -2.35
CA CYS A 211 -0.89 -4.00 -2.53
C CYS A 211 -0.84 -5.49 -2.87
N GLN A 212 -1.67 -6.32 -2.23
CA GLN A 212 -1.77 -7.75 -2.57
C GLN A 212 -2.27 -7.95 -3.99
N SER A 213 -3.27 -7.17 -4.39
CA SER A 213 -3.81 -7.18 -5.76
C SER A 213 -2.74 -6.78 -6.77
N LEU A 214 -1.96 -5.73 -6.49
CA LEU A 214 -0.84 -5.34 -7.34
C LEU A 214 0.24 -6.44 -7.42
N ALA A 215 0.61 -7.05 -6.30
CA ALA A 215 1.58 -8.14 -6.28
C ALA A 215 1.11 -9.34 -7.12
N ALA A 216 -0.18 -9.68 -7.07
CA ALA A 216 -0.78 -10.71 -7.91
C ALA A 216 -0.70 -10.35 -9.39
N SER A 217 -1.08 -9.11 -9.77
CA SER A 217 -1.01 -8.64 -11.17
C SER A 217 0.43 -8.66 -11.71
N ILE A 218 1.41 -8.22 -10.93
CA ILE A 218 2.83 -8.28 -11.33
C ILE A 218 3.32 -9.71 -11.44
N SER A 219 2.90 -10.60 -10.53
CA SER A 219 3.22 -12.03 -10.66
C SER A 219 2.61 -12.64 -11.93
N GLY A 220 1.41 -12.22 -12.31
CA GLY A 220 0.77 -12.60 -13.57
C GLY A 220 1.63 -12.20 -14.78
N VAL A 221 1.99 -10.91 -14.87
CA VAL A 221 2.87 -10.38 -15.93
C VAL A 221 4.22 -11.10 -15.95
N ARG A 222 4.84 -11.32 -14.78
CA ARG A 222 6.11 -12.04 -14.68
C ARG A 222 5.99 -13.47 -15.20
N ASN A 223 4.90 -14.17 -14.85
CA ASN A 223 4.68 -15.54 -15.31
C ASN A 223 4.46 -15.59 -16.83
N ALA A 224 3.64 -14.69 -17.38
CA ALA A 224 3.44 -14.57 -18.83
C ALA A 224 4.76 -14.30 -19.57
N VAL A 225 5.60 -13.38 -19.05
CA VAL A 225 6.94 -13.13 -19.61
C VAL A 225 7.84 -14.37 -19.50
N ASN A 226 7.78 -15.11 -18.40
CA ASN A 226 8.57 -16.35 -18.25
C ASN A 226 8.14 -17.43 -19.23
N PHE A 227 6.84 -17.61 -19.47
CA PHE A 227 6.34 -18.54 -20.48
C PHE A 227 6.83 -18.13 -21.87
N LEU A 228 6.65 -16.86 -22.24
CA LEU A 228 7.14 -16.35 -23.53
C LEU A 228 8.66 -16.56 -23.71
N VAL A 229 9.46 -16.31 -22.67
CA VAL A 229 10.92 -16.55 -22.73
C VAL A 229 11.23 -18.04 -22.86
N SER A 230 10.53 -18.90 -22.13
CA SER A 230 10.72 -20.35 -22.19
C SER A 230 10.45 -20.86 -23.61
N ASP A 231 9.30 -20.51 -24.16
CA ASP A 231 8.91 -20.83 -25.52
C ASP A 231 10.02 -20.37 -26.48
N LEU A 232 10.40 -19.09 -26.43
CA LEU A 232 11.41 -18.54 -27.34
C LEU A 232 12.77 -19.25 -27.23
N LEU A 233 13.15 -19.76 -26.06
CA LEU A 233 14.42 -20.46 -25.83
C LEU A 233 14.39 -21.93 -26.26
N GLU A 234 13.27 -22.63 -26.11
CA GLU A 234 13.12 -24.04 -26.49
C GLU A 234 13.36 -24.22 -28.00
N VAL A 235 12.92 -23.25 -28.81
CA VAL A 235 13.21 -23.17 -30.26
C VAL A 235 14.70 -23.21 -30.56
N SER A 236 15.52 -22.54 -29.75
CA SER A 236 16.97 -22.49 -29.96
C SER A 236 17.61 -23.88 -29.88
N GLY A 237 17.07 -24.78 -29.08
CA GLY A 237 17.59 -26.13 -28.89
C GLY A 237 17.20 -27.08 -30.00
N ASP A 238 15.95 -26.98 -30.48
CA ASP A 238 15.39 -27.87 -31.51
C ASP A 238 15.76 -27.47 -32.94
N LEU A 239 16.30 -26.25 -33.10
CA LEU A 239 16.75 -25.64 -34.34
C LEU A 239 17.93 -26.35 -35.04
N ASP A 240 18.52 -27.38 -34.41
CA ASP A 240 19.59 -28.21 -34.98
C ASP A 240 19.09 -29.61 -35.41
N ALA A 241 17.81 -29.93 -35.22
CA ALA A 241 17.18 -31.15 -35.70
C ALA A 241 16.44 -30.92 -37.05
N GLY A 242 16.29 -31.98 -37.84
CA GLY A 242 15.85 -31.95 -39.25
C GLY A 242 14.44 -31.39 -39.55
N ASP A 243 13.70 -30.90 -38.55
CA ASP A 243 12.34 -30.32 -38.66
C ASP A 243 12.23 -28.91 -38.04
N ALA A 244 13.35 -28.21 -37.92
CA ALA A 244 13.47 -26.90 -37.28
C ALA A 244 12.44 -25.84 -37.74
N THR A 245 12.03 -25.83 -39.00
CA THR A 245 11.08 -24.85 -39.55
C THR A 245 9.65 -25.03 -39.05
N VAL A 246 9.19 -26.27 -38.83
CA VAL A 246 7.85 -26.54 -38.27
C VAL A 246 7.80 -26.12 -36.81
N VAL A 247 8.87 -26.39 -36.07
CA VAL A 247 9.02 -26.01 -34.66
C VAL A 247 8.99 -24.49 -34.51
N ILE A 248 9.77 -23.74 -35.32
CA ILE A 248 9.75 -22.26 -35.30
C ILE A 248 8.35 -21.72 -35.65
N ALA A 249 7.63 -22.33 -36.60
CA ALA A 249 6.31 -21.85 -37.01
C ALA A 249 5.25 -21.97 -35.91
N LEU A 250 5.20 -23.12 -35.23
CA LEU A 250 4.30 -23.36 -34.09
C LEU A 250 4.57 -22.35 -32.97
N MET A 251 5.84 -22.13 -32.71
CA MET A 251 6.37 -21.20 -31.72
C MET A 251 6.08 -19.74 -32.01
N ALA A 252 6.29 -19.29 -33.24
CA ALA A 252 5.96 -17.92 -33.63
C ALA A 252 4.45 -17.63 -33.47
N THR A 253 3.62 -18.67 -33.62
CA THR A 253 2.18 -18.59 -33.37
C THR A 253 1.87 -18.52 -31.87
N ALA A 254 2.42 -19.43 -31.07
CA ALA A 254 2.25 -19.43 -29.60
C ALA A 254 2.72 -18.11 -28.98
N ALA A 255 3.92 -17.65 -29.33
CA ALA A 255 4.49 -16.39 -28.86
C ALA A 255 3.63 -15.18 -29.24
N SER A 256 2.99 -15.19 -30.43
CA SER A 256 2.08 -14.11 -30.84
C SER A 256 0.81 -14.08 -29.98
N THR A 257 0.27 -15.23 -29.61
CA THR A 257 -0.89 -15.32 -28.70
C THR A 257 -0.52 -14.84 -27.29
N GLU A 258 0.62 -15.28 -26.75
CA GLU A 258 1.12 -14.83 -25.45
C GLU A 258 1.40 -13.32 -25.42
N LEU A 259 1.96 -12.75 -26.50
CA LEU A 259 2.17 -11.31 -26.63
C LEU A 259 0.87 -10.50 -26.61
N ALA A 260 -0.19 -11.00 -27.24
CA ALA A 260 -1.50 -10.35 -27.22
C ALA A 260 -2.12 -10.36 -25.81
N THR A 261 -2.01 -11.48 -25.11
CA THR A 261 -2.44 -11.60 -23.70
C THR A 261 -1.63 -10.67 -22.80
N LEU A 262 -0.30 -10.70 -22.91
CA LEU A 262 0.61 -9.85 -22.15
C LEU A 262 0.35 -8.36 -22.37
N GLY A 263 0.08 -7.94 -23.61
CA GLY A 263 -0.29 -6.57 -23.94
C GLY A 263 -1.62 -6.14 -23.31
N THR A 264 -2.57 -7.07 -23.15
CA THR A 264 -3.87 -6.81 -22.51
C THR A 264 -3.74 -6.73 -20.98
N ASP A 265 -2.97 -7.65 -20.38
CA ASP A 265 -2.78 -7.73 -18.93
C ASP A 265 -1.96 -6.55 -18.39
N ALA A 266 -1.01 -6.05 -19.19
CA ALA A 266 -0.15 -4.92 -18.83
C ALA A 266 -0.72 -3.54 -19.18
N ALA A 267 -1.78 -3.45 -19.99
CA ALA A 267 -2.51 -2.20 -20.27
C ALA A 267 -3.27 -1.69 -19.02
#